data_AF-A0A938SV20-F1
#
_entry.id   AF-A0A938SV20-F1
#
_cell.length_a   1.000
_cell.length_b   1.000
_cell.length_c   1.000
_cell.angle_alpha   90.00
_cell.angle_beta   90.00
_cell.angle_gamma   90.00
#
_symmetry.space_group_name_H-M   'P 1'
#
loop_
_entity.id
_entity.type
_entity.pdbx_description
1 polymer ?
#
loop_
_entity_poly.entity_id
_entity_poly.type
_entity_poly.pdbx_seq_one_letter_code
_entity_poly.pdbx_strand_id
1 'polypeptide(L)'
;MLTLGAIHLAPTITIPAAVVLALAMIVYLRLLATSEVPRWRRALRQSSMVLGLLLLPLLVEGFSLIDPDQTPRPYALVWLASGFLLFVIVVLTAIDIRLSRSMHQRELAQLRAERDDALRAVSNRRIDP
;
A
#
# COMPACT_ATOMS: atom_id res chain seq x y z
N MET A 1 -3.60 -3.08 -37.99
CA MET A 1 -4.18 -2.44 -36.79
C MET A 1 -4.00 -3.40 -35.64
N LEU A 2 -3.16 -3.03 -34.66
CA LEU A 2 -2.81 -3.88 -33.53
C LEU A 2 -4.00 -4.01 -32.60
N THR A 3 -4.63 -5.19 -32.58
CA THR A 3 -5.60 -5.64 -31.57
C THR A 3 -4.88 -5.94 -30.24
N LEU A 4 -4.06 -5.01 -29.76
CA LEU A 4 -3.47 -5.06 -28.43
C LEU A 4 -4.45 -4.41 -27.45
N GLY A 5 -5.23 -5.21 -26.73
CA GLY A 5 -5.69 -4.78 -25.41
C GLY A 5 -7.19 -4.77 -25.11
N ALA A 6 -8.07 -5.28 -25.97
CA ALA A 6 -9.46 -5.53 -25.58
C ALA A 6 -9.55 -6.86 -24.79
N ILE A 7 -8.92 -6.93 -23.62
CA ILE A 7 -9.26 -8.01 -22.66
C ILE A 7 -10.57 -7.60 -22.01
N HIS A 8 -11.68 -7.86 -22.69
CA HIS A 8 -13.01 -7.79 -22.08
C HIS A 8 -13.14 -8.94 -21.10
N LEU A 9 -12.81 -8.67 -19.84
CA LEU A 9 -13.12 -9.60 -18.77
C LEU A 9 -14.62 -9.58 -18.54
N ALA A 10 -15.23 -10.76 -18.40
CA ALA A 10 -16.65 -10.86 -18.12
C ALA A 10 -16.96 -10.10 -16.81
N PRO A 11 -17.98 -9.21 -16.79
CA PRO A 11 -18.40 -8.50 -15.57
C PRO A 11 -18.71 -9.45 -14.41
N THR A 12 -19.15 -10.66 -14.73
CA THR A 12 -19.42 -11.75 -13.78
C THR A 12 -18.17 -12.22 -13.02
N ILE A 13 -16.96 -11.93 -13.50
CA ILE A 13 -15.70 -12.27 -12.84
C ILE A 13 -15.12 -11.02 -12.17
N THR A 14 -15.09 -9.88 -12.87
CA THR A 14 -14.46 -8.64 -12.37
C THR A 14 -15.19 -8.07 -11.16
N ILE A 15 -16.53 -8.07 -11.17
CA ILE A 15 -17.33 -7.50 -10.08
C ILE A 15 -17.15 -8.32 -8.80
N PRO A 16 -17.33 -9.67 -8.78
CA PRO A 16 -17.09 -10.45 -7.57
C PRO A 16 -15.65 -10.34 -7.07
N ALA A 17 -14.65 -10.34 -7.96
CA ALA A 17 -13.26 -10.17 -7.58
C ALA A 17 -13.03 -8.81 -6.89
N ALA A 18 -13.58 -7.73 -7.44
CA ALA A 18 -13.49 -6.40 -6.84
C ALA A 18 -14.21 -6.32 -5.49
N VAL A 19 -15.38 -6.95 -5.34
CA VAL A 19 -16.09 -7.03 -4.06
C VAL A 19 -15.27 -7.76 -3.01
N VAL A 20 -14.69 -8.92 -3.35
CA VAL A 20 -13.83 -9.68 -2.44
C VAL A 20 -12.61 -8.84 -2.01
N LEU A 21 -11.97 -8.15 -2.96
CA LEU A 21 -10.82 -7.31 -2.65
C LEU A 21 -11.21 -6.11 -1.77
N ALA A 22 -12.34 -5.45 -2.07
CA ALA A 22 -12.85 -4.35 -1.27
C ALA A 22 -13.16 -4.79 0.17
N LEU A 23 -13.80 -5.96 0.34
CA LEU A 23 -14.05 -6.53 1.66
C LEU A 23 -12.75 -6.83 2.41
N ALA A 24 -11.77 -7.44 1.75
CA ALA A 24 -10.46 -7.70 2.34
C ALA A 24 -9.77 -6.40 2.80
N MET A 25 -9.82 -5.34 1.99
CA MET A 25 -9.27 -4.02 2.34
C MET A 25 -10.00 -3.39 3.52
N ILE A 26 -11.33 -3.48 3.58
CA ILE A 26 -12.14 -2.97 4.70
C ILE A 26 -11.83 -3.72 5.99
N VAL A 27 -11.72 -5.06 5.93
CA VAL A 27 -11.33 -5.89 7.08
C VAL A 27 -9.92 -5.50 7.54
N TYR A 28 -8.98 -5.35 6.61
CA TYR A 28 -7.61 -4.92 6.93
C TYR A 28 -7.59 -3.53 7.60
N LEU A 29 -8.38 -2.58 7.11
CA LEU A 29 -8.50 -1.25 7.70
C LEU A 29 -9.03 -1.30 9.13
N ARG A 30 -10.01 -2.17 9.42
CA ARG A 30 -10.53 -2.38 10.78
C ARG A 30 -9.49 -3.00 11.70
N LEU A 31 -8.75 -3.99 11.22
CA LEU A 31 -7.66 -4.62 11.98
C LEU A 31 -6.52 -3.63 12.26
N LEU A 32 -6.24 -2.70 11.34
CA LEU A 32 -5.21 -1.69 11.54
C LEU A 32 -5.60 -0.64 12.59
N ALA A 33 -6.90 -0.45 12.84
CA ALA A 33 -7.39 0.53 13.81
C ALA A 33 -7.06 0.14 15.27
N THR A 34 -6.89 -1.15 15.56
CA THR A 34 -6.62 -1.66 16.91
C THR A 34 -5.14 -1.75 17.27
N SER A 35 -4.23 -1.57 16.30
CA SER A 35 -2.80 -1.69 16.53
C SER A 35 -2.19 -0.41 17.13
N GLU A 36 -1.20 -0.53 18.03
CA GLU A 36 -0.46 0.58 18.68
C GLU A 36 0.47 1.37 17.74
N VAL A 37 0.17 1.40 16.44
CA VAL A 37 0.98 2.12 15.46
C VAL A 37 0.82 3.63 15.66
N PRO A 38 1.90 4.44 15.61
CA PRO A 38 1.85 5.89 15.64
C PRO A 38 0.80 6.47 14.68
N ARG A 39 0.03 7.47 15.15
CA ARG A 39 -1.14 8.03 14.43
C ARG A 39 -0.80 8.47 13.00
N TRP A 40 0.38 9.04 12.77
CA TRP A 40 0.81 9.52 11.45
C TRP A 40 1.08 8.38 10.44
N ARG A 41 1.65 7.24 10.88
CA ARG A 41 1.83 6.04 10.03
C ARG A 41 0.50 5.41 9.67
N ARG A 42 -0.41 5.38 10.64
CA ARG A 42 -1.76 4.88 10.45
C ARG A 42 -2.50 5.69 9.39
N ALA A 43 -2.41 7.02 9.44
CA ALA A 43 -3.02 7.91 8.46
C ALA A 43 -2.48 7.66 7.03
N LEU A 44 -1.17 7.46 6.84
CA LEU A 44 -0.57 7.16 5.53
C LEU A 44 -1.08 5.83 4.94
N ARG A 45 -1.13 4.78 5.76
CA ARG A 45 -1.64 3.47 5.35
C ARG A 45 -3.14 3.50 5.05
N GLN A 46 -3.92 4.19 5.89
CA GLN A 46 -5.35 4.38 5.68
C GLN A 46 -5.62 5.15 4.39
N SER A 47 -4.87 6.22 4.13
CA SER A 47 -5.01 7.01 2.90
C SER A 47 -4.74 6.15 1.66
N SER A 48 -3.65 5.37 1.67
CA SER A 48 -3.30 4.47 0.55
C SER A 48 -4.38 3.41 0.29
N MET A 49 -4.96 2.84 1.35
CA MET A 49 -6.03 1.85 1.26
C MET A 49 -7.36 2.47 0.77
N VAL A 50 -7.70 3.68 1.24
CA VAL A 50 -8.89 4.40 0.77
C VAL A 50 -8.77 4.72 -0.72
N LEU A 51 -7.60 5.15 -1.17
CA LEU A 51 -7.34 5.37 -2.60
C LEU A 51 -7.42 4.06 -3.39
N GLY A 52 -6.93 2.94 -2.85
CA GLY A 52 -7.08 1.63 -3.49
C GLY A 52 -8.55 1.18 -3.59
N LEU A 53 -9.38 1.47 -2.59
CA LEU A 53 -10.83 1.23 -2.66
C LEU A 53 -11.50 2.07 -3.75
N LEU A 54 -11.05 3.31 -3.94
CA LEU A 54 -11.50 4.18 -5.03
C LEU A 54 -10.99 3.73 -6.41
N LEU A 55 -9.84 3.07 -6.46
CA LEU A 55 -9.28 2.54 -7.71
C LEU A 55 -10.08 1.34 -8.24
N LEU A 56 -10.63 0.50 -7.35
CA LEU A 56 -11.39 -0.68 -7.73
C LEU A 56 -12.53 -0.44 -8.74
N PRO A 57 -13.46 0.51 -8.52
CA PRO A 57 -14.53 0.77 -9.49
C PRO A 57 -13.99 1.22 -10.85
N LEU A 58 -12.93 2.03 -10.89
CA LEU A 58 -12.30 2.46 -12.14
C LEU A 58 -11.70 1.27 -12.90
N LEU A 59 -11.06 0.34 -12.19
CA LEU A 59 -10.53 -0.87 -12.80
C LEU A 59 -11.67 -1.77 -13.33
N VAL A 60 -12.74 -1.98 -12.55
CA VAL A 60 -13.91 -2.74 -13.01
C VAL A 60 -14.50 -2.11 -14.27
N GLU A 61 -14.67 -0.79 -14.27
CA GLU A 61 -15.20 -0.05 -15.40
C GLU A 61 -14.31 -0.20 -16.65
N GLY A 62 -13.00 0.02 -16.50
CA GLY A 62 -12.03 -0.08 -17.60
C GLY A 62 -11.81 -1.50 -18.14
N PHE A 63 -11.97 -2.53 -17.30
CA PHE A 63 -11.79 -3.93 -17.71
C PHE A 63 -13.06 -4.62 -18.23
N SER A 64 -14.25 -4.18 -17.82
CA SER A 64 -15.47 -4.95 -18.06
C SER A 64 -16.68 -4.18 -18.58
N LEU A 65 -16.70 -2.84 -18.47
CA LEU A 65 -17.88 -2.05 -18.84
C LEU A 65 -17.66 -1.17 -20.07
N ILE A 66 -16.43 -0.72 -20.33
CA ILE A 66 -16.15 0.17 -21.46
C ILE A 66 -15.59 -0.61 -22.64
N ASP A 67 -16.29 -0.55 -23.77
CA ASP A 67 -15.81 -1.01 -25.06
C ASP A 67 -14.88 0.05 -25.70
N PRO A 68 -13.59 -0.26 -25.91
CA PRO A 68 -12.63 0.67 -26.49
C PRO A 68 -12.91 0.98 -27.97
N ASP A 69 -13.54 0.05 -28.71
CA ASP A 69 -13.82 0.18 -30.13
C ASP A 69 -15.07 1.05 -30.36
N GLN A 70 -16.04 0.94 -29.46
CA GLN A 70 -17.25 1.78 -29.50
C GLN A 70 -17.04 3.15 -28.85
N THR A 71 -16.29 3.22 -27.75
CA THR A 71 -16.17 4.41 -26.89
C THR A 71 -14.73 4.71 -26.46
N PRO A 72 -13.85 5.15 -27.39
CA PRO A 72 -12.42 5.29 -27.11
C PRO A 72 -12.08 6.42 -26.13
N ARG A 73 -12.89 7.50 -26.08
CA ARG A 73 -12.65 8.64 -25.17
C ARG A 73 -12.89 8.26 -23.70
N PRO A 74 -14.06 7.72 -23.30
CA PRO A 74 -14.28 7.21 -21.95
C PRO A 74 -13.23 6.17 -21.53
N TYR A 75 -12.87 5.25 -22.44
CA TYR A 75 -11.84 4.24 -22.19
C TYR A 75 -10.51 4.88 -21.78
N ALA A 76 -10.01 5.84 -22.59
CA ALA A 76 -8.77 6.53 -22.30
C ALA A 76 -8.83 7.32 -20.97
N LEU A 77 -9.96 7.96 -20.66
CA LEU A 77 -10.13 8.72 -19.42
C LEU A 77 -10.09 7.82 -18.18
N VAL A 78 -10.76 6.67 -18.20
CA VAL A 78 -10.73 5.71 -17.08
C VAL A 78 -9.33 5.16 -16.84
N TRP A 79 -8.59 4.85 -17.90
CA TRP A 79 -7.20 4.40 -17.78
C TRP A 79 -6.25 5.49 -17.29
N LEU A 80 -6.42 6.74 -17.74
CA LEU A 80 -5.66 7.88 -17.23
C LEU A 80 -5.94 8.11 -15.74
N ALA A 81 -7.21 8.10 -15.33
CA ALA A 81 -7.61 8.24 -13.94
C ALA A 81 -7.06 7.10 -13.07
N SER A 82 -7.17 5.86 -13.55
CA SER A 82 -6.63 4.67 -12.88
C SER A 82 -5.12 4.75 -12.73
N GLY A 83 -4.41 5.13 -13.80
CA GLY A 83 -2.95 5.29 -13.80
C GLY A 83 -2.49 6.40 -12.85
N PHE A 84 -3.18 7.53 -12.84
CA PHE A 84 -2.90 8.62 -11.90
C PHE A 84 -3.12 8.19 -10.45
N LEU A 85 -4.25 7.56 -10.16
CA LEU A 85 -4.56 7.09 -8.81
C LEU A 85 -3.58 6.02 -8.33
N LEU A 86 -3.22 5.08 -9.21
CA LEU A 86 -2.19 4.08 -8.93
C LEU A 86 -0.82 4.74 -8.66
N PHE A 87 -0.44 5.74 -9.44
CA PHE A 87 0.79 6.50 -9.22
C PHE A 87 0.80 7.16 -7.82
N VAL A 88 -0.29 7.80 -7.41
CA VAL A 88 -0.42 8.38 -6.07
C VAL A 88 -0.28 7.32 -4.98
N ILE A 89 -0.93 6.16 -5.13
CA ILE A 89 -0.81 5.03 -4.19
C ILE A 89 0.64 4.55 -4.08
N VAL A 90 1.34 4.41 -5.22
CA VAL A 90 2.74 3.99 -5.25
C VAL A 90 3.64 5.00 -4.56
N VAL A 91 3.44 6.30 -4.81
CA VAL A 91 4.20 7.38 -4.16
C VAL A 91 3.99 7.37 -2.65
N LEU A 92 2.73 7.29 -2.19
CA LEU A 92 2.42 7.21 -0.76
C LEU A 92 3.04 5.97 -0.10
N THR A 93 2.97 4.83 -0.78
CA THR A 93 3.57 3.58 -0.30
C THR A 93 5.09 3.68 -0.21
N ALA A 94 5.74 4.30 -1.20
CA ALA A 94 7.19 4.53 -1.20
C ALA A 94 7.61 5.45 -0.05
N ILE A 95 6.81 6.49 0.24
CA ILE A 95 7.02 7.36 1.40
C ILE A 95 6.89 6.57 2.71
N ASP A 96 5.85 5.75 2.88
CA ASP A 96 5.67 4.91 4.08
C ASP A 96 6.84 3.95 4.30
N ILE A 97 7.35 3.32 3.23
CA ILE A 97 8.51 2.41 3.29
C ILE A 97 9.77 3.18 3.71
N ARG A 98 10.05 4.34 3.10
CA ARG A 98 11.23 5.14 3.46
C ARG A 98 11.18 5.59 4.91
N LEU A 99 10.03 6.07 5.37
CA LEU A 99 9.86 6.52 6.75
C LEU A 99 9.99 5.34 7.72
N SER A 100 9.38 4.19 7.41
CA SER A 100 9.50 2.97 8.22
C SER A 100 10.95 2.51 8.37
N ARG A 101 11.74 2.57 7.29
CA ARG A 101 13.18 2.22 7.34
C ARG A 101 13.98 3.17 8.23
N SER A 102 13.73 4.47 8.16
CA SER A 102 14.44 5.46 8.98
C SER A 102 14.23 5.23 10.49
N MET A 103 13.05 4.76 10.88
CA MET A 103 12.74 4.46 12.28
C MET A 103 13.40 3.19 12.76
N HIS A 104 13.34 2.14 11.94
CA HIS A 104 13.99 0.87 12.29
C HIS A 104 15.51 1.05 12.44
N GLN A 105 16.14 1.92 11.65
CA GLN A 105 17.55 2.25 11.80
C GLN A 105 17.86 2.96 13.13
N ARG A 106 16.97 3.84 13.60
CA ARG A 106 17.14 4.51 14.91
C ARG A 106 16.99 3.54 16.07
N GLU A 107 16.00 2.67 15.99
CA GLU A 107 15.77 1.61 16.99
C GLU A 107 16.96 0.65 17.06
N LEU A 108 17.48 0.19 15.91
CA LEU A 108 18.69 -0.64 15.86
C LEU A 108 19.93 0.08 16.39
N ALA A 109 20.06 1.40 16.17
CA ALA A 109 21.16 2.19 16.69
C ALA A 109 21.10 2.29 18.23
N GLN A 110 19.91 2.47 18.80
CA GLN A 110 19.68 2.50 20.25
C GLN A 110 20.01 1.15 20.89
N LEU A 111 19.47 0.05 20.33
CA LEU A 111 19.75 -1.30 20.83
C LEU A 111 21.25 -1.66 20.77
N ARG A 112 21.97 -1.18 19.75
CA ARG A 112 23.43 -1.35 19.66
C ARG A 112 24.16 -0.59 20.74
N ALA A 113 23.76 0.66 21.02
CA ALA A 113 24.34 1.48 22.07
C ALA A 113 24.13 0.83 23.45
N GLU A 114 22.90 0.41 23.76
CA GLU A 114 22.56 -0.29 25.00
C GLU A 114 23.36 -1.60 25.16
N ARG A 115 23.51 -2.37 24.07
CA ARG A 115 24.32 -3.60 24.07
C ARG A 115 25.79 -3.29 24.36
N ASP A 116 26.36 -2.26 23.77
CA ASP A 116 27.77 -1.87 23.98
C ASP A 116 28.01 -1.40 25.42
N ASP A 117 27.07 -0.63 26.00
CA ASP A 117 27.15 -0.18 27.39
C ASP A 117 27.01 -1.34 28.38
N ALA A 118 26.12 -2.30 28.11
CA ALA A 118 26.00 -3.52 28.91
C ALA A 118 27.28 -4.37 28.88
N LEU A 119 27.92 -4.51 27.70
CA LEU A 119 29.19 -5.24 27.58
C LEU A 119 30.33 -4.54 28.34
N ARG A 120 30.38 -3.20 28.29
CA ARG A 120 31.36 -2.41 29.06
C ARG A 120 31.17 -2.59 30.57
N ALA A 121 29.93 -2.57 31.05
CA ALA A 121 29.62 -2.79 32.45
C ALA A 121 30.05 -4.19 32.93
N VAL A 122 29.83 -5.22 32.11
CA VAL A 122 30.29 -6.60 32.41
C VAL A 122 31.82 -6.68 32.40
N SER A 123 32.48 -6.04 31.43
CA SER A 123 33.94 -6.02 31.35
C SER A 123 34.57 -5.34 32.57
N ASN A 124 34.04 -4.19 33.01
CA ASN A 124 34.56 -3.48 34.18
C ASN A 124 34.44 -4.31 35.46
N ARG A 125 33.32 -5.01 35.67
CA ARG A 125 33.16 -5.91 36.83
C ARG A 125 34.16 -7.08 36.87
N ARG A 126 34.78 -7.43 35.74
CA ARG A 126 35.74 -8.54 35.68
C ARG A 126 37.16 -8.11 36.07
N ILE A 127 37.44 -6.81 36.10
CA ILE A 127 38.77 -6.24 36.34
C ILE A 127 38.97 -5.88 37.83
N ASP A 128 37.90 -5.83 38.63
CA ASP A 128 37.94 -5.62 40.08
C ASP A 128 37.83 -6.97 40.84
N PRO A 129 38.95 -7.67 41.15
CA PRO A 129 39.00 -8.80 42.07
C PRO A 129 39.09 -8.40 43.55
#